data_AF-A0AA35TLS7-F1
#
_entry.id   AF-A0AA35TLS7-F1
#
_cell.length_a   1.000
_cell.length_b   1.000
_cell.length_c   1.000
_cell.angle_alpha   90.00
_cell.angle_beta   90.00
_cell.angle_gamma   90.00
#
_symmetry.space_group_name_H-M   'P 1'
#
loop_
_entity.id
_entity.type
_entity.pdbx_description
1 polymer ?
#
loop_
_entity_poly.entity_id
_entity_poly.type
_entity_poly.pdbx_seq_one_letter_code
_entity_poly.pdbx_strand_id
1 'polypeptide(L)'
;MLPLFPPTLPGEGPRVLMMAPTRELAQQISIYCKQFVAGLRRQTGDPNPGGTLTKTSYSTLLVCGGVPKKDLLTEIEKGVDVVVATPGRLLHLSGEETLSLDQVAYLVVDEADRFMQGSLEDELRKVIGKVTESLRPRQTLLFSATLPNNLERLARSAVLDPVRPASQYVALALSRRAARVML
;
A
#
# COMPACT_ATOMS: atom_id res chain seq x y z
N MET A 1 12.16 2.21 -15.80
CA MET A 1 11.30 1.11 -15.30
C MET A 1 11.58 0.97 -13.82
N LEU A 2 10.57 1.09 -12.93
CA LEU A 2 10.77 0.83 -11.50
C LEU A 2 11.32 -0.59 -11.36
N PRO A 3 12.38 -0.83 -10.55
CA PRO A 3 12.83 -2.19 -10.32
C PRO A 3 11.69 -2.96 -9.65
N LEU A 4 11.18 -3.97 -10.35
CA LEU A 4 10.21 -4.90 -9.82
C LEU A 4 10.88 -5.67 -8.67
N PHE A 5 10.41 -5.47 -7.44
CA PHE A 5 10.91 -6.21 -6.28
C PHE A 5 10.61 -7.70 -6.46
N PRO A 6 11.45 -8.60 -5.92
CA PRO A 6 11.08 -10.01 -5.87
C PRO A 6 9.76 -10.18 -5.08
N PRO A 7 8.94 -11.19 -5.40
CA PRO A 7 7.72 -11.47 -4.66
C PRO A 7 8.02 -11.71 -3.18
N THR A 8 7.12 -11.27 -2.31
CA THR A 8 7.22 -11.47 -0.86
C THR A 8 7.09 -12.94 -0.50
N LEU A 9 7.93 -13.39 0.43
CA LEU A 9 7.79 -14.72 1.01
C LEU A 9 6.60 -14.75 2.01
N PRO A 10 6.03 -15.94 2.27
CA PRO A 10 5.04 -16.12 3.33
C PRO A 10 5.48 -15.51 4.66
N GLY A 11 4.59 -14.74 5.29
CA GLY A 11 4.85 -14.10 6.60
C GLY A 11 5.65 -12.79 6.56
N GLU A 12 6.27 -12.42 5.44
CA GLU A 12 7.03 -11.16 5.35
C GLU A 12 6.12 -9.92 5.38
N GLY A 13 4.88 -10.04 4.91
CA GLY A 13 3.96 -8.90 4.74
C GLY A 13 4.21 -8.12 3.44
N PRO A 14 3.32 -7.16 3.11
CA PRO A 14 3.28 -6.54 1.80
C PRO A 14 4.37 -5.50 1.58
N ARG A 15 4.78 -5.34 0.32
CA ARG A 15 5.63 -4.24 -0.15
C ARG A 15 4.83 -2.97 -0.41
N VAL A 16 3.59 -3.13 -0.83
CA VAL A 16 2.68 -2.03 -1.16
C VAL A 16 1.45 -2.11 -0.27
N LEU A 17 1.18 -1.03 0.43
CA LEU A 17 -0.04 -0.85 1.20
C LEU A 17 -0.83 0.32 0.62
N MET A 18 -2.06 0.06 0.18
CA MET A 18 -3.01 1.06 -0.30
C MET A 18 -4.15 1.19 0.72
N MET A 19 -4.37 2.41 1.22
CA MET A 19 -5.39 2.74 2.19
C MET A 19 -6.55 3.47 1.51
N ALA A 20 -7.77 3.04 1.81
CA ALA A 20 -9.00 3.70 1.39
C ALA A 20 -9.95 3.90 2.59
N PRO A 21 -10.71 5.01 2.65
CA PRO A 21 -11.56 5.35 3.79
C PRO A 21 -12.82 4.49 3.85
N THR A 22 -13.27 3.94 2.72
CA THR A 22 -14.49 3.14 2.61
C THR A 22 -14.19 1.76 2.02
N ARG A 23 -15.08 0.81 2.30
CA ARG A 23 -14.98 -0.55 1.75
C ARG A 23 -15.17 -0.55 0.24
N GLU A 24 -16.10 0.25 -0.23
CA GLU A 24 -16.48 0.36 -1.63
C GLU A 24 -15.31 0.90 -2.47
N LEU A 25 -14.61 1.93 -1.97
CA LEU A 25 -13.38 2.42 -2.63
C LEU A 25 -12.26 1.37 -2.58
N ALA A 26 -12.05 0.72 -1.42
CA ALA A 26 -11.04 -0.35 -1.31
C ALA A 26 -11.30 -1.51 -2.30
N GLN A 27 -12.55 -1.88 -2.51
CA GLN A 27 -12.95 -2.90 -3.48
C GLN A 27 -12.63 -2.47 -4.93
N GLN A 28 -12.94 -1.23 -5.29
CA GLN A 28 -12.62 -0.69 -6.61
C GLN A 28 -11.11 -0.70 -6.87
N ILE A 29 -10.32 -0.17 -5.93
CA ILE A 29 -8.85 -0.17 -6.02
C ILE A 29 -8.31 -1.61 -6.15
N SER A 30 -8.86 -2.57 -5.38
CA SER A 30 -8.46 -3.97 -5.45
C SER A 30 -8.70 -4.59 -6.83
N ILE A 31 -9.80 -4.26 -7.51
CA ILE A 31 -10.08 -4.74 -8.88
C ILE A 31 -9.00 -4.24 -9.85
N TYR A 32 -8.66 -2.95 -9.81
CA TYR A 32 -7.61 -2.39 -10.66
C TYR A 32 -6.23 -2.98 -10.34
N CYS A 33 -5.90 -3.19 -9.06
CA CYS A 33 -4.64 -3.83 -8.66
C CYS A 33 -4.53 -5.25 -9.21
N LYS A 34 -5.61 -6.05 -9.13
CA LYS A 34 -5.65 -7.41 -9.67
C LYS A 34 -5.45 -7.43 -11.18
N GLN A 35 -6.10 -6.52 -11.90
CA GLN A 35 -5.93 -6.39 -13.36
C GLN A 35 -4.50 -6.01 -13.72
N PHE A 36 -3.91 -5.05 -13.01
CA PHE A 36 -2.53 -4.61 -13.23
C PHE A 36 -1.53 -5.75 -12.99
N VAL A 37 -1.64 -6.45 -11.84
CA VAL A 37 -0.80 -7.60 -11.50
C VAL A 37 -0.96 -8.74 -12.52
N ALA A 38 -2.18 -9.01 -12.99
CA ALA A 38 -2.41 -9.99 -14.06
C ALA A 38 -1.78 -9.56 -15.39
N GLY A 39 -1.74 -8.25 -15.68
CA GLY A 39 -1.05 -7.69 -16.85
C GLY A 39 0.47 -7.83 -16.78
N LEU A 40 1.07 -7.61 -15.60
CA LEU A 40 2.51 -7.79 -15.40
C LEU A 40 2.97 -9.21 -15.72
N ARG A 41 2.18 -10.21 -15.34
CA ARG A 41 2.45 -11.63 -15.67
C ARG A 41 2.56 -11.89 -17.18
N ARG A 42 1.94 -11.06 -18.02
CA ARG A 42 2.00 -11.19 -19.49
C ARG A 42 3.22 -10.51 -20.09
N GLN A 43 3.78 -9.50 -19.43
CA GLN A 43 4.91 -8.72 -19.92
C GLN A 43 6.27 -9.27 -19.47
N THR A 44 6.33 -9.92 -18.31
CA THR A 44 7.47 -10.74 -17.91
C THR A 44 7.39 -12.10 -18.61
N GLY A 45 7.53 -12.08 -19.94
CA GLY A 45 7.84 -13.26 -20.74
C GLY A 45 9.27 -13.69 -20.45
N ASP A 46 9.45 -14.99 -20.25
CA ASP A 46 10.74 -15.64 -20.05
C ASP A 46 11.63 -15.48 -21.30
N PRO A 47 12.82 -14.84 -21.21
CA PRO A 47 13.74 -14.77 -22.33
C PRO A 47 14.57 -16.05 -22.52
N ASN A 48 14.49 -17.05 -21.64
CA ASN A 48 15.32 -18.26 -21.69
C ASN A 48 14.52 -19.52 -22.09
N PRO A 49 14.71 -20.07 -23.31
CA PRO A 49 14.04 -21.29 -23.76
C PRO A 49 14.55 -22.59 -23.11
N GLY A 50 14.98 -22.56 -21.85
CA GLY A 50 15.51 -23.73 -21.12
C GLY A 50 15.75 -23.57 -19.61
N GLY A 51 15.28 -22.49 -18.97
CA GLY A 51 15.45 -22.27 -17.52
C GLY A 51 14.25 -22.73 -16.70
N THR A 52 14.49 -23.25 -15.48
CA THR A 52 13.43 -23.54 -14.51
C THR A 52 12.60 -22.27 -14.26
N LEU A 53 11.34 -22.30 -14.70
CA LEU A 53 10.37 -21.20 -14.62
C LEU A 53 10.18 -20.68 -13.19
N THR A 54 10.92 -19.66 -12.76
CA THR A 54 10.50 -18.85 -11.61
C THR A 54 9.49 -17.82 -12.12
N LYS A 55 8.25 -18.26 -12.30
CA LYS A 55 7.10 -17.40 -12.62
C LYS A 55 6.93 -16.38 -11.49
N THR A 56 7.52 -15.19 -11.63
CA THR A 56 7.35 -14.08 -10.69
C THR A 56 5.88 -13.67 -10.70
N SER A 57 5.13 -14.14 -9.70
CA SER A 57 3.69 -13.93 -9.61
C SER A 57 3.40 -13.08 -8.38
N TYR A 58 3.13 -11.80 -8.58
CA TYR A 58 2.62 -10.95 -7.51
C TYR A 58 1.20 -11.37 -7.10
N SER A 59 0.87 -11.16 -5.83
CA SER A 59 -0.44 -11.38 -5.25
C SER A 59 -0.98 -10.09 -4.61
N THR A 60 -2.31 -10.00 -4.55
CA THR A 60 -3.03 -8.85 -4.00
C THR A 60 -4.06 -9.33 -2.99
N LEU A 61 -4.19 -8.66 -1.85
CA LEU A 61 -5.20 -8.96 -0.85
C LEU A 61 -6.05 -7.72 -0.53
N LEU A 62 -7.37 -7.92 -0.45
CA LEU A 62 -8.31 -6.92 0.05
C LEU A 62 -8.58 -7.15 1.53
N VAL A 63 -8.27 -6.17 2.38
CA VAL A 63 -8.45 -6.22 3.84
C VAL A 63 -9.48 -5.17 4.26
N CYS A 64 -10.74 -5.55 4.27
CA CYS A 64 -11.84 -4.66 4.67
C CYS A 64 -12.92 -5.42 5.46
N GLY A 65 -13.85 -4.69 6.06
CA GLY A 65 -15.01 -5.28 6.73
C GLY A 65 -15.84 -6.15 5.78
N GLY A 66 -16.42 -7.23 6.30
CA GLY A 66 -17.24 -8.17 5.53
C GLY A 66 -16.48 -9.27 4.78
N VAL A 67 -15.14 -9.26 4.79
CA VAL A 67 -14.33 -10.39 4.29
C VAL A 67 -14.07 -11.39 5.42
N PRO A 68 -14.40 -12.69 5.26
CA PRO A 68 -14.17 -13.70 6.29
C PRO A 68 -12.69 -13.78 6.69
N LYS A 69 -12.42 -13.87 8.01
CA LYS A 69 -11.03 -13.93 8.52
C LYS A 69 -10.27 -15.12 7.94
N LYS A 70 -10.92 -16.28 7.81
CA LYS A 70 -10.31 -17.51 7.27
C LYS A 70 -9.75 -17.32 5.86
N ASP A 71 -10.48 -16.59 5.01
CA ASP A 71 -10.05 -16.32 3.63
C ASP A 71 -8.83 -15.39 3.62
N LEU A 72 -8.81 -14.38 4.51
CA LEU A 72 -7.65 -13.50 4.68
C LEU A 72 -6.42 -14.29 5.13
N LEU A 73 -6.55 -15.16 6.14
CA LEU A 73 -5.45 -16.00 6.63
C LEU A 73 -4.88 -16.88 5.52
N THR A 74 -5.75 -17.56 4.77
CA THR A 74 -5.36 -18.46 3.68
C THR A 74 -4.53 -17.75 2.61
N GLU A 75 -4.86 -16.49 2.30
CA GLU A 75 -4.09 -15.70 1.32
C GLU A 75 -2.80 -15.13 1.91
N ILE A 76 -2.81 -14.71 3.18
CA ILE A 76 -1.61 -14.23 3.88
C ILE A 76 -0.55 -15.34 3.98
N GLU A 77 -0.97 -16.58 4.27
CA GLU A 77 -0.09 -17.76 4.35
C GLU A 77 0.61 -18.08 3.02
N LYS A 78 0.04 -17.65 1.88
CA LYS A 78 0.66 -17.83 0.55
C LYS A 78 1.69 -16.75 0.22
N GLY A 79 1.76 -15.68 1.01
CA GLY A 79 2.52 -14.47 0.71
C GLY A 79 1.69 -13.43 -0.05
N VAL A 80 1.75 -12.17 0.39
CA VAL A 80 0.98 -11.05 -0.15
C VAL A 80 1.89 -9.88 -0.45
N ASP A 81 1.97 -9.48 -1.73
CA ASP A 81 2.82 -8.35 -2.15
C ASP A 81 2.13 -6.99 -2.01
N VAL A 82 0.83 -6.95 -2.32
CA VAL A 82 0.00 -5.74 -2.34
C VAL A 82 -1.21 -5.93 -1.44
N VAL A 83 -1.37 -5.06 -0.45
CA VAL A 83 -2.58 -5.00 0.37
C VAL A 83 -3.35 -3.74 0.04
N VAL A 84 -4.65 -3.88 -0.22
CA VAL A 84 -5.61 -2.78 -0.29
C VAL A 84 -6.51 -2.89 0.93
N ALA A 85 -6.62 -1.85 1.76
CA ALA A 85 -7.24 -1.98 3.06
C ALA A 85 -8.05 -0.76 3.52
N THR A 86 -9.01 -1.03 4.40
CA THR A 86 -9.58 -0.03 5.32
C THR A 86 -8.85 -0.11 6.68
N PRO A 87 -8.62 1.02 7.40
CA PRO A 87 -7.75 1.04 8.57
C PRO A 87 -8.18 0.09 9.70
N GLY A 88 -9.43 0.15 10.15
CA GLY A 88 -9.90 -0.69 11.27
C GLY A 88 -9.65 -2.19 11.06
N ARG A 89 -9.90 -2.72 9.86
CA ARG A 89 -9.67 -4.15 9.59
C ARG A 89 -8.18 -4.48 9.48
N LEU A 90 -7.37 -3.58 8.93
CA LEU A 90 -5.92 -3.75 8.86
C LEU A 90 -5.28 -3.75 10.25
N LEU A 91 -5.68 -2.80 11.10
CA LEU A 91 -5.19 -2.68 12.47
C LEU A 91 -5.52 -3.91 13.30
N HIS A 92 -6.70 -4.51 13.10
CA HIS A 92 -7.06 -5.78 13.73
C HIS A 92 -6.09 -6.90 13.35
N LEU A 93 -5.82 -7.12 12.06
CA LEU A 93 -4.91 -8.18 11.62
C LEU A 93 -3.45 -7.93 12.03
N SER A 94 -3.00 -6.67 11.98
CA SER A 94 -1.66 -6.30 12.41
C SER A 94 -1.49 -6.36 13.93
N GLY A 95 -2.55 -6.09 14.70
CA GLY A 95 -2.56 -6.20 16.16
C GLY A 95 -2.55 -7.64 16.65
N GLU A 96 -3.12 -8.57 15.88
CA GLU A 96 -3.06 -10.02 16.13
C GLU A 96 -1.78 -10.67 15.57
N GLU A 97 -0.78 -9.88 15.13
CA GLU A 97 0.46 -10.35 14.50
C GLU A 97 0.25 -11.26 13.27
N THR A 98 -0.96 -11.24 12.71
CA THR A 98 -1.36 -12.06 11.57
C THR A 98 -0.81 -11.50 10.26
N LEU A 99 -0.61 -10.17 10.20
CA LEU A 99 -0.07 -9.48 9.04
C LEU A 99 0.99 -8.48 9.49
N SER A 100 2.27 -8.76 9.20
CA SER A 100 3.35 -7.80 9.38
C SER A 100 3.24 -6.67 8.35
N LEU A 101 3.62 -5.45 8.76
CA LEU A 101 3.72 -4.27 7.89
C LEU A 101 5.18 -3.82 7.71
N ASP A 102 6.16 -4.60 8.20
CA ASP A 102 7.56 -4.17 8.27
C ASP A 102 8.22 -4.02 6.90
N GLN A 103 7.68 -4.70 5.90
CA GLN A 103 8.20 -4.72 4.53
C GLN A 103 7.59 -3.65 3.64
N VAL A 104 6.65 -2.84 4.14
CA VAL A 104 5.96 -1.81 3.37
C VAL A 104 6.96 -0.75 2.91
N ALA A 105 7.25 -0.77 1.61
CA ALA A 105 8.11 0.21 0.94
C ALA A 105 7.28 1.33 0.29
N TYR A 106 6.01 1.07 -0.01
CA TYR A 106 5.08 2.05 -0.57
C TYR A 106 3.80 2.10 0.25
N LEU A 107 3.50 3.26 0.80
CA LEU A 107 2.21 3.55 1.42
C LEU A 107 1.45 4.54 0.53
N VAL A 108 0.29 4.13 0.04
CA VAL A 108 -0.63 4.98 -0.72
C VAL A 108 -1.86 5.23 0.14
N VAL A 109 -2.28 6.49 0.27
CA VAL A 109 -3.53 6.85 0.94
C VAL A 109 -4.39 7.59 -0.07
N ASP A 110 -5.49 6.98 -0.48
CA ASP A 110 -6.45 7.59 -1.40
C ASP A 110 -7.58 8.27 -0.60
N GLU A 111 -8.14 9.35 -1.15
CA GLU A 111 -9.12 10.22 -0.47
C GLU A 111 -8.70 10.61 0.97
N ALA A 112 -7.46 11.10 1.13
CA ALA A 112 -6.84 11.35 2.43
C ALA A 112 -7.62 12.36 3.31
N ASP A 113 -8.35 13.30 2.71
CA ASP A 113 -9.24 14.22 3.42
C ASP A 113 -10.46 13.54 4.04
N ARG A 114 -10.93 12.42 3.49
CA ARG A 114 -12.04 11.65 4.07
C ARG A 114 -11.66 10.96 5.37
N PHE A 115 -10.38 10.62 5.55
CA PHE A 115 -9.90 10.10 6.82
C PHE A 115 -9.90 11.14 7.93
N MET A 116 -9.96 12.44 7.62
CA MET A 116 -9.88 13.52 8.60
C MET A 116 -11.20 13.75 9.36
N GLN A 117 -12.09 12.76 9.37
CA GLN A 117 -13.44 12.83 9.93
C GLN A 117 -13.63 11.70 10.96
N GLY A 118 -14.13 12.05 12.14
CA GLY A 118 -14.46 11.08 13.19
C GLY A 118 -13.25 10.24 13.63
N SER A 119 -13.45 8.94 13.82
CA SER A 119 -12.41 8.01 14.30
C SER A 119 -11.40 7.57 13.23
N LEU A 120 -11.66 7.86 11.95
CA LEU A 120 -10.80 7.42 10.85
C LEU A 120 -9.42 8.08 10.89
N GLU A 121 -9.31 9.30 11.42
CA GLU A 121 -8.03 10.02 11.52
C GLU A 121 -7.09 9.25 12.46
N ASP A 122 -7.60 8.85 13.62
CA ASP A 122 -6.85 8.11 14.62
C ASP A 122 -6.41 6.74 14.12
N GLU A 123 -7.28 6.03 13.38
CA GLU A 123 -6.93 4.75 12.79
C GLU A 123 -5.85 4.90 11.71
N LEU A 124 -5.96 5.90 10.82
CA LEU A 124 -4.95 6.17 9.79
C LEU A 124 -3.60 6.52 10.43
N ARG A 125 -3.60 7.35 11.50
CA ARG A 125 -2.39 7.68 12.27
C ARG A 125 -1.73 6.43 12.84
N LYS A 126 -2.50 5.50 13.40
CA LYS A 126 -1.99 4.22 13.93
C LYS A 126 -1.37 3.36 12.83
N VAL A 127 -2.00 3.29 11.66
CA VAL A 127 -1.44 2.55 10.51
C VAL A 127 -0.11 3.17 10.07
N ILE A 128 -0.05 4.50 9.90
CA ILE A 128 1.18 5.22 9.54
C ILE A 128 2.27 4.99 10.59
N GLY A 129 1.92 5.01 11.88
CA GLY A 129 2.83 4.71 12.98
C GLY A 129 3.46 3.32 12.84
N LYS A 130 2.63 2.27 12.73
CA LYS A 130 3.10 0.89 12.53
C LYS A 130 4.00 0.73 11.31
N VAL A 131 3.66 1.39 10.21
CA VAL A 131 4.47 1.33 8.97
C VAL A 131 5.78 2.13 9.11
N THR A 132 5.88 3.07 10.06
CA THR A 132 7.07 3.90 10.31
C THR A 132 7.97 3.33 11.41
N GLU A 133 7.49 2.40 12.22
CA GLU A 133 8.31 1.64 13.18
C GLU A 133 9.40 0.82 12.46
N SER A 134 9.15 0.40 11.22
CA SER A 134 10.16 -0.22 10.37
C SER A 134 11.24 0.77 9.98
N LEU A 135 12.52 0.42 10.22
CA LEU A 135 13.69 1.20 9.82
C LEU A 135 13.92 1.23 8.29
N ARG A 136 13.02 0.64 7.50
CA ARG A 136 13.15 0.56 6.04
C ARG A 136 12.78 1.90 5.38
N PRO A 137 13.51 2.31 4.32
CA PRO A 137 13.10 3.43 3.49
C PRO A 137 11.72 3.18 2.86
N ARG A 138 10.85 4.17 2.94
CA ARG A 138 9.49 4.13 2.39
C ARG A 138 9.18 5.37 1.57
N GLN A 139 8.40 5.18 0.52
CA GLN A 139 7.71 6.25 -0.18
C GLN A 139 6.24 6.27 0.25
N THR A 140 5.79 7.38 0.82
CA THR A 140 4.38 7.60 1.14
C THR A 140 3.79 8.56 0.12
N LEU A 141 2.65 8.20 -0.46
CA LEU A 141 1.86 8.97 -1.42
C LEU A 141 0.50 9.24 -0.79
N LEU A 142 0.13 10.51 -0.67
CA LEU A 142 -1.21 10.92 -0.24
C LEU A 142 -1.93 11.48 -1.45
N PHE A 143 -3.20 11.11 -1.66
CA PHE A 143 -4.08 11.66 -2.69
C PHE A 143 -5.31 12.23 -2.01
N SER A 144 -5.68 13.45 -2.36
CA SER A 144 -6.80 14.15 -1.71
C SER A 144 -7.36 15.25 -2.61
N ALA A 145 -8.67 15.48 -2.52
CA ALA A 145 -9.34 16.59 -3.20
C ALA A 145 -9.17 17.91 -2.43
N THR A 146 -9.08 17.84 -1.10
CA THR A 146 -8.89 19.01 -0.23
C THR A 146 -7.68 18.83 0.69
N LEU A 147 -7.18 19.92 1.28
CA LEU A 147 -6.06 19.91 2.22
C LEU A 147 -6.39 20.67 3.51
N PRO A 148 -7.24 20.10 4.40
CA PRO A 148 -7.48 20.71 5.70
C PRO A 148 -6.21 20.68 6.56
N ASN A 149 -6.15 21.57 7.57
CA ASN A 149 -4.96 21.74 8.41
C ASN A 149 -4.52 20.45 9.12
N ASN A 150 -5.45 19.57 9.52
CA ASN A 150 -5.11 18.28 10.12
C ASN A 150 -4.48 17.31 9.12
N LEU A 151 -4.96 17.27 7.88
CA LEU A 151 -4.32 16.50 6.82
C LEU A 151 -2.93 17.05 6.52
N GLU A 152 -2.76 18.38 6.44
CA GLU A 152 -1.43 18.98 6.22
C GLU A 152 -0.44 18.61 7.34
N ARG A 153 -0.88 18.63 8.60
CA ARG A 153 -0.06 18.17 9.74
C ARG A 153 0.28 16.70 9.62
N LEU A 154 -0.69 15.84 9.28
CA LEU A 154 -0.46 14.41 9.08
C LEU A 154 0.58 14.18 7.99
N ALA A 155 0.40 14.83 6.84
CA ALA A 155 1.30 14.84 5.70
C ALA A 155 2.75 15.12 6.10
N ARG A 156 2.98 16.20 6.86
CA ARG A 156 4.32 16.58 7.34
C ARG A 156 4.94 15.55 8.27
N SER A 157 4.14 14.84 9.07
CA SER A 157 4.61 13.76 9.94
C SER A 157 4.82 12.43 9.22
N ALA A 158 4.07 12.17 8.14
CA ALA A 158 4.05 10.88 7.46
C ALA A 158 5.03 10.80 6.27
N VAL A 159 5.49 11.94 5.75
CA VAL A 159 6.32 12.06 4.54
C VAL A 159 7.65 12.74 4.85
N LEU A 160 8.75 12.07 4.53
CA LEU A 160 10.09 12.66 4.52
C LEU A 160 10.27 13.47 3.22
N ASP A 161 10.56 14.77 3.35
CA ASP A 161 10.83 15.71 2.24
C ASP A 161 9.68 15.81 1.19
N PRO A 162 8.56 16.47 1.54
CA PRO A 162 7.37 16.49 0.69
C PRO A 162 7.53 17.36 -0.56
N VAL A 163 7.30 16.78 -1.75
CA VAL A 163 7.08 17.53 -2.99
C VAL A 163 5.59 17.74 -3.21
N ARG A 164 5.19 18.97 -3.54
CA ARG A 164 3.81 19.34 -3.89
C ARG A 164 3.76 19.70 -5.38
N PRO A 165 3.09 18.93 -6.24
CA PRO A 165 2.85 19.33 -7.62
C PRO A 165 1.92 20.56 -7.67
N ALA A 166 2.05 21.36 -8.73
CA ALA A 166 1.33 22.63 -8.89
C ALA A 166 -0.17 22.47 -9.23
N SER A 167 -0.64 21.27 -9.57
CA SER A 167 -2.06 21.01 -9.88
C SER A 167 -2.84 20.65 -8.60
N GLN A 168 -4.17 20.85 -8.63
CA GLN A 168 -5.12 20.71 -7.52
C GLN A 168 -5.15 19.36 -6.79
N TYR A 169 -4.34 18.38 -7.20
CA TYR A 169 -4.15 17.11 -6.51
C TYR A 169 -2.91 17.23 -5.62
N VAL A 170 -3.11 17.18 -4.30
CA VAL A 170 -2.00 17.12 -3.36
C VAL A 170 -1.43 15.70 -3.39
N ALA A 171 -0.59 15.39 -4.39
CA ALA A 171 0.29 14.23 -4.37
C ALA A 171 1.52 14.59 -3.55
N LEU A 172 1.54 14.23 -2.27
CA LEU A 172 2.68 14.52 -1.40
C LEU A 172 3.64 13.33 -1.37
N ALA A 173 4.82 13.42 -1.99
CA ALA A 173 5.94 12.50 -1.75
C ALA A 173 7.24 13.01 -2.38
N LEU A 174 8.39 12.97 -1.68
CA LEU A 174 9.65 12.38 -2.20
C LEU A 174 10.72 12.25 -1.08
N SER A 175 10.89 11.05 -0.51
CA SER A 175 12.16 10.71 0.15
C SER A 175 13.27 10.64 -0.92
N ARG A 176 14.37 11.39 -0.72
CA ARG A 176 15.44 11.73 -1.69
C ARG A 176 16.12 10.58 -2.48
N ARG A 177 15.75 9.31 -2.30
CA ARG A 177 16.31 8.19 -3.09
C ARG A 177 15.51 7.82 -4.35
N ALA A 178 14.28 8.32 -4.54
CA ALA A 178 13.43 7.95 -5.68
C ALA A 178 13.29 9.03 -6.79
N ALA A 179 13.88 10.21 -6.62
CA ALA A 179 13.66 11.37 -7.48
C ALA A 179 14.29 11.31 -8.90
N ARG A 180 14.92 10.18 -9.29
CA ARG A 180 15.69 10.09 -10.55
C ARG A 180 14.98 9.34 -11.69
N VAL A 181 13.71 8.95 -11.52
CA VAL A 181 13.01 8.09 -12.51
C VAL A 181 11.69 8.70 -13.02
N MET A 182 11.35 9.93 -12.62
CA MET A 182 10.12 10.62 -13.08
C MET A 182 10.36 12.03 -13.64
N LEU A 183 11.52 12.25 -14.25
CA LEU A 183 11.78 13.34 -15.20
C LEU A 183 12.50 12.77 -16.42
#